data_AF-A0A8S3GZ05-F1
#
_entry.id   AF-A0A8S3GZ05-F1
#
_cell.length_a   1.000
_cell.length_b   1.000
_cell.length_c   1.000
_cell.angle_alpha   90.00
_cell.angle_beta   90.00
_cell.angle_gamma   90.00
#
_symmetry.space_group_name_H-M   'P 1'
#
loop_
_entity.id
_entity.type
_entity.pdbx_description
1 polymer ?
#
loop_
_entity_poly.entity_id
_entity_poly.type
_entity_poly.pdbx_seq_one_letter_code
_entity_poly.pdbx_strand_id
1 'polypeptide(L)' 'MIAGIGRTGCFIALSNGIKQLDTEHTVDIVRILCDLRRDRGGMIQTNDQYQFVYQALSEYARTLQSSS' A
#
# COMPACT_ATOMS: atom_id res chain seq x y z
N MET A 1 -1.77 -20.54 8.20
CA MET A 1 -0.51 -19.98 8.75
C MET A 1 -0.54 -18.48 8.55
N ILE A 2 -0.66 -17.67 9.61
CA ILE A 2 -0.70 -16.20 9.49
C ILE A 2 0.65 -15.65 9.89
N ALA A 3 1.59 -15.65 8.95
CA ALA A 3 2.89 -15.03 9.16
C ALA A 3 2.70 -13.50 9.18
N GLY A 4 3.07 -12.86 10.29
CA GLY A 4 2.94 -11.41 10.54
C GLY A 4 3.70 -10.49 9.58
N ILE A 5 4.26 -11.01 8.50
CA ILE A 5 4.91 -10.30 7.40
C ILE A 5 3.92 -9.80 6.34
N GLY A 6 2.82 -10.52 6.09
CA GLY A 6 1.84 -10.10 5.06
C GLY A 6 0.96 -8.94 5.52
N ARG A 7 0.33 -9.06 6.70
CA ARG A 7 -0.60 -8.02 7.21
C ARG A 7 0.10 -6.74 7.64
N THR A 8 1.26 -6.85 8.28
CA THR A 8 2.07 -5.68 8.68
C THR A 8 2.62 -4.96 7.45
N GLY A 9 3.10 -5.71 6.45
CA GLY A 9 3.54 -5.14 5.17
C GLY A 9 2.42 -4.42 4.44
N CYS A 10 1.22 -5.02 4.35
CA CYS A 10 0.05 -4.37 3.76
C CYS A 10 -0.36 -3.12 4.54
N PHE A 11 -0.35 -3.14 5.87
CA PHE A 11 -0.73 -2.00 6.69
C PHE A 11 0.22 -0.81 6.50
N ILE A 12 1.53 -1.05 6.51
CA ILE A 12 2.52 0.01 6.29
C ILE A 12 2.42 0.55 4.85
N ALA A 13 2.25 -0.33 3.86
CA ALA A 13 2.07 0.07 2.47
C ALA A 13 0.82 0.94 2.27
N LEU A 14 -0.31 0.56 2.87
CA LEU A 14 -1.53 1.37 2.85
C LEU A 14 -1.32 2.72 3.53
N SER A 15 -0.69 2.74 4.71
CA SER A 15 -0.49 3.98 5.46
C SER A 15 0.36 4.99 4.69
N ASN A 16 1.43 4.51 4.04
CA ASN A 16 2.24 5.35 3.16
C ASN A 16 1.46 5.80 1.92
N GLY A 17 0.70 4.91 1.29
CA GLY A 17 -0.08 5.24 0.10
C GLY A 17 -1.21 6.24 0.36
N ILE A 18 -1.91 6.11 1.49
CA ILE A 18 -2.96 7.04 1.93
C ILE A 18 -2.37 8.43 2.16
N LYS A 19 -1.23 8.53 2.87
CA LYS A 19 -0.54 9.82 3.05
C LYS A 19 -0.16 10.45 1.72
N GLN A 20 0.35 9.65 0.77
CA GLN A 20 0.75 10.14 -0.54
C GLN A 20 -0.46 10.62 -1.37
N LEU A 21 -1.59 9.91 -1.30
CA LEU A 21 -2.85 10.35 -1.92
C LEU A 21 -3.40 11.64 -1.30
N ASP A 22 -3.22 11.83 0.01
CA ASP A 22 -3.68 13.03 0.71
C ASP A 22 -2.79 14.25 0.39
N THR A 23 -1.47 14.07 0.26
CA THR A 23 -0.53 15.16 -0.01
C THR A 23 -0.30 15.47 -1.48
N GLU A 24 -0.21 14.43 -2.32
CA GLU A 24 0.19 14.55 -3.74
C GLU A 24 -0.96 14.19 -4.70
N HIS A 25 -2.11 13.72 -4.20
CA HIS A 25 -3.24 13.19 -5.00
C HIS A 25 -2.84 12.07 -5.98
N THR A 26 -1.66 11.50 -5.79
CA THR A 26 -1.11 10.41 -6.58
C THR A 26 -0.42 9.42 -5.66
N VAL A 27 -0.30 8.16 -6.09
CA VAL A 27 0.36 7.13 -5.29
C VAL A 27 1.20 6.21 -6.17
N ASP A 28 2.43 5.96 -5.74
CA ASP A 28 3.34 5.02 -6.39
C ASP A 28 3.56 3.80 -5.50
N ILE A 29 2.75 2.77 -5.75
CA ILE A 29 2.81 1.52 -5.00
C ILE A 29 4.13 0.79 -5.24
N VAL A 30 4.70 0.87 -6.45
CA VAL A 30 5.97 0.19 -6.76
C VAL A 30 7.10 0.80 -5.93
N ARG A 31 7.15 2.12 -5.83
CA ARG A 31 8.13 2.81 -4.99
C ARG A 31 7.97 2.45 -3.51
N ILE A 32 6.74 2.47 -2.99
CA ILE A 32 6.45 2.06 -1.60
C ILE A 32 6.94 0.63 -1.34
N LEU A 33 6.72 -0.30 -2.27
CA LEU A 33 7.18 -1.68 -2.10
C LEU A 33 8.70 -1.82 -2.19
N CYS A 34 9.35 -1.08 -3.09
CA CYS A 34 10.81 -1.02 -3.16
C CYS A 34 11.41 -0.52 -1.85
N ASP A 35 10.83 0.52 -1.25
CA ASP A 35 11.27 1.08 0.03
C ASP A 35 11.03 0.08 1.17
N LEU A 36 9.85 -0.55 1.23
CA LEU A 36 9.56 -1.57 2.24
C LEU A 36 10.48 -2.80 2.15
N ARG A 37 10.84 -3.21 0.93
CA ARG A 37 11.79 -4.31 0.70
C ARG A 37 13.22 -3.91 1.00
N ARG A 38 13.59 -2.64 0.86
CA ARG A 38 14.89 -2.08 1.25
C ARG A 38 15.03 -2.04 2.77
N ASP A 39 14.01 -1.56 3.48
CA ASP A 39 14.02 -1.45 4.95
C ASP A 39 13.88 -2.81 5.64
N ARG A 40 13.01 -3.68 5.11
CA ARG A 40 12.80 -5.02 5.65
C ARG A 40 12.63 -6.03 4.51
N GLY A 41 13.75 -6.66 4.16
CA GLY A 41 13.80 -7.69 3.12
C GLY A 41 12.70 -8.74 3.29
N GLY A 42 11.92 -8.95 2.22
CA GLY A 42 10.85 -9.94 2.18
C GLY A 42 9.42 -9.43 2.47
N MET A 43 9.22 -8.11 2.55
CA MET A 43 7.87 -7.54 2.63
C MET A 43 7.13 -7.61 1.28
N ILE A 44 5.86 -8.02 1.33
CA ILE A 44 4.94 -8.23 0.19
C ILE A 44 5.54 -9.13 -0.90
N GLN A 45 5.41 -10.44 -0.69
CA GLN A 45 5.98 -11.48 -1.57
C GLN A 45 4.96 -12.10 -2.53
N THR A 46 3.66 -11.99 -2.23
CA THR A 46 2.61 -12.63 -3.03
C THR A 46 1.83 -11.62 -3.84
N ASN A 47 1.41 -12.03 -5.05
CA ASN A 47 0.61 -11.20 -5.95
C ASN A 47 -0.70 -10.76 -5.26
N ASP A 48 -1.32 -11.64 -4.47
CA ASP A 48 -2.52 -11.34 -3.70
C ASP A 48 -2.35 -10.17 -2.71
N GLN A 49 -1.19 -10.05 -2.06
CA GLN A 49 -0.90 -8.94 -1.15
C GLN A 49 -0.73 -7.63 -1.90
N TYR A 50 -0.06 -7.67 -3.06
CA TYR A 50 0.06 -6.53 -3.95
C TYR A 50 -1.33 -6.07 -4.44
N GLN A 51 -2.13 -7.00 -4.94
CA GLN A 51 -3.46 -6.73 -5.45
C GLN A 51 -4.38 -6.17 -4.36
N PHE A 52 -4.29 -6.68 -3.13
CA PHE A 52 -5.03 -6.15 -1.99
C PHE A 52 -4.67 -4.67 -1.70
N VAL A 53 -3.37 -4.35 -1.62
CA VAL A 53 -2.92 -2.96 -1.37
C VAL A 53 -3.37 -2.03 -2.50
N TYR A 54 -3.24 -2.48 -3.75
CA TYR A 54 -3.68 -1.73 -4.92
C TYR A 54 -5.18 -1.44 -4.91
N GLN A 55 -6.01 -2.46 -4.64
CA GLN A 55 -7.46 -2.32 -4.58
C GLN A 55 -7.88 -1.38 -3.45
N ALA A 56 -7.30 -1.53 -2.26
CA ALA A 56 -7.63 -0.69 -1.12
C ALA A 56 -7.26 0.79 -1.33
N LEU A 57 -6.08 1.06 -1.90
CA LEU A 57 -5.66 2.43 -2.23
C LEU A 57 -6.49 3.04 -3.37
N SER A 58 -6.86 2.24 -4.37
CA SER A 58 -7.72 2.68 -5.46
C SER A 58 -9.13 3.04 -4.96
N GLU A 59 -9.68 2.25 -4.04
CA GLU A 59 -10.97 2.55 -3.41
C GLU A 59 -10.87 3.84 -2.58
N TYR A 60 -9.82 3.99 -1.78
CA TYR A 60 -9.58 5.20 -1.00
C TYR A 60 -9.46 6.44 -1.88
N ALA A 61 -8.71 6.37 -2.98
CA ALA A 61 -8.60 7.45 -3.95
C ALA A 61 -9.97 7.85 -4.55
N ARG A 62 -10.84 6.86 -4.84
CA ARG A 62 -12.21 7.12 -5.31
C ARG A 62 -13.04 7.84 -4.24
N THR A 63 -12.94 7.43 -2.98
CA THR A 63 -13.67 8.09 -1.88
C THR A 63 -13.22 9.52 -1.63
N LEU A 64 -11.92 9.81 -1.82
CA LEU A 64 -11.40 11.17 -1.76
C LEU A 64 -11.97 12.03 -2.90
N GLN A 65 -12.02 11.50 -4.12
CA GLN A 65 -12.60 12.21 -5.28
C GLN A 65 -14.10 12.48 -5.12
N SER A 66 -14.86 11.59 -4.48
CA SER A 66 -16.29 11.82 -4.22
C SER A 66 -16.57 12.80 -3.09
N SER A 67 -15.56 13.16 -2.30
CA SER A 67 -15.67 14.09 -1.16
C SER A 67 -15.25 15.53 -1.50
N SER A 68 -14.87 15.78 -2.76
CA SER A 68 -14.57 17.12 -3.33
C SER A 68 -15.69 17.56 -4.28
#